data_AF-A0A7S1ZDW8-F1
#
_entry.id   AF-A0A7S1ZDW8-F1
#
_cell.length_a   1.000
_cell.length_b   1.000
_cell.length_c   1.000
_cell.angle_alpha   90.00
_cell.angle_beta   90.00
_cell.angle_gamma   90.00
#
_symmetry.space_group_name_H-M   'P 1'
#
loop_
_entity.id
_entity.type
_entity.pdbx_description
1 polymer ?
#
loop_
_entity_poly.entity_id
_entity_poly.type
_entity_poly.pdbx_seq_one_letter_code
_entity_poly.pdbx_strand_id
1 'polypeptide(L)'
;VPHPSDVDSYDDVLGEELTGAATVHSGHDAVFKLRTSEGVKIKTLWETGPGRKVASTGVASGVMGDDSPEVELAYVDPSTTVSVEFGYRVGGIPSDTDERGRKTKGDPTVYFQSALLYTASDGSRRVRVSTLGLRTTQLVGDCFRGADLGATAAILTRRAAARLREPPHEDDYSARGSAGGGPLKKARDEAAELCVAVLAAYRMYTSARSSPQSQLILPENLQTLPLFALSLKKGPMLRDTVKPIGGGAGMSGWGAGSPTADERSYAVHCGGNASCATAVLTSHPDLYRLTEDGDWGGRVKPRPRGSTATGRVSSSDPVTSASLGPYVKLPPLLPPSVACV
;
A
#
# COMPACT_ATOMS: atom_id res chain seq x y z
N VAL A 1 12.41 -9.61 31.84
CA VAL A 1 13.69 -8.87 31.74
C VAL A 1 14.38 -9.42 30.51
N PRO A 2 14.66 -8.61 29.48
CA PRO A 2 15.36 -9.09 28.28
C PRO A 2 16.74 -9.62 28.67
N HIS A 3 17.22 -10.65 27.96
CA HIS A 3 18.51 -11.25 28.25
C HIS A 3 19.62 -10.23 27.92
N PRO A 4 20.76 -10.18 28.63
CA PRO A 4 21.82 -9.18 28.36
C PRO A 4 22.31 -9.16 26.90
N SER A 5 22.27 -10.31 26.22
CA SER A 5 22.57 -10.46 24.79
C SER A 5 21.55 -9.83 23.85
N ASP A 6 20.31 -9.61 24.32
CA ASP A 6 19.25 -8.97 23.53
C ASP A 6 19.44 -7.44 23.52
N VAL A 7 20.01 -6.87 24.59
CA VAL A 7 20.19 -5.41 24.74
C VAL A 7 21.18 -4.86 23.72
N ASP A 8 22.34 -5.53 23.56
CA ASP A 8 23.32 -5.17 22.53
C ASP A 8 22.73 -5.30 21.11
N SER A 9 21.80 -6.24 20.90
CA SER A 9 21.10 -6.42 19.62
C SER A 9 20.07 -5.32 19.34
N TYR A 10 19.41 -4.75 20.36
CA TYR A 10 18.46 -3.66 20.17
C TYR A 10 19.15 -2.33 19.88
N ASP A 11 20.26 -2.06 20.57
CA ASP A 11 21.05 -0.84 20.34
C ASP A 11 21.64 -0.82 18.92
N ASP A 12 22.10 -1.97 18.41
CA ASP A 12 22.57 -2.12 17.04
C ASP A 12 21.44 -1.86 16.01
N VAL A 13 20.27 -2.45 16.20
CA VAL A 13 19.11 -2.27 15.29
C VAL A 13 18.61 -0.82 15.33
N LEU A 14 18.49 -0.25 16.52
CA LEU A 14 18.08 1.15 16.68
C LEU A 14 19.11 2.09 16.06
N GLY A 15 20.40 1.82 16.26
CA GLY A 15 21.48 2.59 15.64
C GLY A 15 21.43 2.52 14.12
N GLU A 16 21.15 1.35 13.54
CA GLU A 16 20.99 1.16 12.11
C GLU A 16 19.77 1.90 11.56
N GLU A 17 18.61 1.80 12.20
CA GLU A 17 17.38 2.50 11.82
C GLU A 17 17.54 4.03 11.91
N LEU A 18 18.16 4.54 12.99
CA LEU A 18 18.46 5.97 13.14
C LEU A 18 19.44 6.47 12.09
N THR A 19 20.49 5.69 11.81
CA THR A 19 21.46 6.02 10.76
C THR A 19 20.81 6.01 9.39
N GLY A 20 19.95 5.02 9.11
CA GLY A 20 19.16 4.93 7.89
C GLY A 20 18.27 6.16 7.71
N ALA A 21 17.48 6.50 8.74
CA ALA A 21 16.61 7.67 8.73
C ALA A 21 17.39 8.99 8.55
N ALA A 22 18.60 9.12 9.11
CA ALA A 22 19.42 10.33 8.98
C ALA A 22 20.13 10.45 7.62
N THR A 23 20.38 9.34 6.93
CA THR A 23 21.16 9.31 5.68
C THR A 23 20.31 9.12 4.43
N VAL A 24 19.01 8.82 4.59
CA VAL A 24 18.09 8.65 3.47
C VAL A 24 17.94 9.94 2.67
N HIS A 25 17.82 9.79 1.34
CA HIS A 25 17.46 10.93 0.50
C HIS A 25 16.10 11.46 0.93
N SER A 26 16.00 12.77 1.14
CA SER A 26 14.78 13.40 1.61
C SER A 26 14.44 14.67 0.84
N GLY A 27 13.14 14.93 0.77
CA GLY A 27 12.56 16.17 0.29
C GLY A 27 11.72 16.82 1.38
N HIS A 28 11.71 18.15 1.40
CA HIS A 28 10.95 18.95 2.35
C HIS A 28 9.97 19.87 1.64
N ASP A 29 8.93 20.29 2.36
CA ASP A 29 7.92 21.23 1.86
C ASP A 29 7.36 20.80 0.49
N ALA A 30 6.99 19.53 0.40
CA ALA A 30 6.62 18.90 -0.85
C ALA A 30 5.13 19.07 -1.15
N VAL A 31 4.80 19.25 -2.42
CA VAL A 31 3.44 19.29 -2.94
C VAL A 31 3.33 18.25 -4.04
N PHE A 32 2.43 17.27 -3.84
CA PHE A 32 2.12 16.24 -4.80
C PHE A 32 0.80 16.55 -5.51
N LYS A 33 0.79 16.43 -6.83
CA LYS A 33 -0.41 16.54 -7.67
C LYS A 33 -0.46 15.38 -8.65
N LEU A 34 -1.64 14.79 -8.82
CA LEU A 34 -1.89 13.76 -9.83
C LEU A 34 -2.92 14.25 -10.82
N ARG A 35 -2.57 14.22 -12.11
CA ARG A 35 -3.48 14.51 -13.22
C ARG A 35 -3.86 13.22 -13.94
N THR A 36 -5.08 13.16 -14.43
CA THR A 36 -5.60 12.05 -15.22
C THR A 36 -6.06 12.53 -16.59
N SER A 37 -5.93 11.71 -17.63
CA SER A 37 -6.54 11.98 -18.93
C SER A 37 -8.07 11.93 -18.85
N GLU A 38 -8.72 12.33 -19.94
CA GLU A 38 -10.18 12.37 -20.06
C GLU A 38 -10.81 10.99 -19.76
N GLY A 39 -12.04 11.03 -19.23
CA GLY A 39 -12.82 9.84 -18.90
C GLY A 39 -12.51 9.19 -17.55
N VAL A 40 -11.42 9.60 -16.90
CA VAL A 40 -11.03 9.14 -15.55
C VAL A 40 -11.01 10.32 -14.58
N LYS A 41 -11.38 10.05 -13.32
CA LYS A 41 -11.28 10.99 -12.21
C LYS A 41 -10.67 10.31 -10.99
N ILE A 42 -10.04 11.10 -10.14
CA ILE A 42 -9.58 10.65 -8.83
C ILE A 42 -10.82 10.50 -7.94
N LYS A 43 -11.01 9.33 -7.33
CA LYS A 43 -12.11 9.02 -6.41
C LYS A 43 -11.66 9.20 -4.95
N THR A 44 -10.52 8.61 -4.62
CA THR A 44 -9.95 8.68 -3.27
C THR A 44 -8.45 8.80 -3.39
N LEU A 45 -7.84 9.73 -2.65
CA LEU A 45 -6.41 9.77 -2.45
C LEU A 45 -6.10 9.44 -0.98
N TRP A 46 -5.20 8.47 -0.79
CA TRP A 46 -4.70 8.04 0.50
C TRP A 46 -3.30 8.63 0.70
N GLU A 47 -3.19 9.62 1.60
CA GLU A 47 -1.92 10.25 1.96
C GLU A 47 -1.08 9.37 2.91
N THR A 48 0.25 9.55 2.88
CA THR A 48 1.17 8.97 3.86
C THR A 48 1.02 9.72 5.20
N GLY A 49 0.85 9.00 6.32
CA GLY A 49 0.77 9.59 7.67
C GLY A 49 -0.52 9.24 8.44
N PRO A 50 -0.83 9.95 9.53
CA PRO A 50 -2.05 9.74 10.33
C PRO A 50 -3.31 10.22 9.60
N GLY A 51 -3.63 9.58 8.47
CA GLY A 51 -5.01 9.24 8.11
C GLY A 51 -5.87 10.35 7.55
N ARG A 52 -5.30 11.42 6.97
CA ARG A 52 -6.16 12.33 6.21
C ARG A 52 -6.53 11.68 4.88
N LYS A 53 -7.77 11.19 4.80
CA LYS A 53 -8.41 10.85 3.54
C LYS A 53 -8.70 12.16 2.83
N VAL A 54 -7.99 12.46 1.74
CA VAL A 54 -8.38 13.54 0.84
C VAL A 54 -9.33 12.93 -0.19
N ALA A 55 -10.61 12.91 0.17
CA ALA A 55 -11.66 12.54 -0.75
C ALA A 55 -11.88 13.71 -1.72
N SER A 56 -11.88 13.43 -3.03
CA SER A 56 -12.24 14.38 -4.07
C SER A 56 -13.75 14.66 -4.14
N THR A 57 -14.54 14.12 -3.21
CA THR A 57 -15.95 14.49 -3.08
C THR A 57 -16.02 15.92 -2.57
N GLY A 58 -16.36 16.86 -3.46
CA GLY A 58 -16.46 18.30 -3.24
C GLY A 58 -17.46 18.75 -2.18
N VAL A 59 -17.28 18.33 -0.93
CA VAL A 59 -18.10 18.73 0.22
C VAL A 59 -17.26 19.09 1.46
N ALA A 60 -15.94 18.82 1.48
CA ALA A 60 -15.10 19.13 2.65
C ALA A 60 -14.28 20.43 2.53
N SER A 61 -14.28 21.10 1.39
CA SER A 61 -13.74 22.45 1.21
C SER A 61 -14.57 23.11 0.12
N GLY A 62 -15.23 24.23 0.42
CA GLY A 62 -16.22 24.89 -0.44
C GLY A 62 -15.67 25.51 -1.74
N VAL A 63 -14.78 24.81 -2.44
CA VAL A 63 -14.24 25.18 -3.74
C VAL A 63 -14.79 24.22 -4.77
N MET A 64 -15.64 24.72 -5.66
CA MET A 64 -16.04 23.99 -6.85
C MET A 64 -14.82 23.83 -7.77
N GLY A 65 -14.48 22.60 -8.17
CA GLY A 65 -13.86 22.35 -9.47
C GLY A 65 -12.36 22.05 -9.56
N ASP A 66 -11.70 21.37 -8.61
CA ASP A 66 -10.44 20.67 -8.93
C ASP A 66 -10.62 19.15 -8.89
N ASP A 67 -10.60 18.50 -10.06
CA ASP A 67 -10.63 17.04 -10.21
C ASP A 67 -9.28 16.38 -9.83
N SER A 68 -8.29 17.18 -9.44
CA SER A 68 -6.93 16.77 -9.11
C SER A 68 -6.48 17.35 -7.77
N PRO A 69 -6.81 16.71 -6.63
CA PRO A 69 -6.43 17.23 -5.31
C PRO A 69 -4.91 17.38 -5.18
N GLU A 70 -4.50 18.44 -4.52
CA GLU A 70 -3.11 18.69 -4.13
C GLU A 70 -2.88 18.15 -2.71
N VAL A 71 -1.72 17.51 -2.53
CA VAL A 71 -1.34 16.83 -1.30
C VAL A 71 -0.06 17.48 -0.80
N GLU A 72 -0.16 18.15 0.34
CA GLU A 72 0.96 18.81 0.99
C GLU A 72 1.65 17.83 1.96
N LEU A 73 2.95 17.63 1.76
CA LEU A 73 3.77 16.72 2.55
C LEU A 73 4.95 17.52 3.10
N ALA A 74 5.00 17.68 4.43
CA ALA A 74 6.11 18.37 5.07
C ALA A 74 7.47 17.71 4.77
N TYR A 75 7.45 16.38 4.61
CA TYR A 75 8.60 15.53 4.38
C TYR A 75 8.25 14.38 3.43
N VAL A 76 9.18 14.06 2.53
CA VAL A 76 9.09 12.91 1.62
C VAL A 76 10.42 12.18 1.56
N ASP A 77 10.36 10.87 1.47
CA ASP A 77 11.51 9.98 1.31
C ASP A 77 11.17 8.82 0.33
N PRO A 78 12.11 7.93 -0.02
CA PRO A 78 11.86 6.78 -0.88
C PRO A 78 10.82 5.78 -0.34
N SER A 79 10.53 5.80 0.97
CA SER A 79 9.53 4.94 1.61
C SER A 79 8.12 5.55 1.59
N THR A 80 8.03 6.85 1.31
CA THR A 80 6.79 7.61 1.22
C THR A 80 5.96 7.11 0.04
N THR A 81 4.72 6.74 0.34
CA THR A 81 3.85 6.07 -0.64
C THR A 81 2.45 6.64 -0.58
N VAL A 82 1.99 7.09 -1.76
CA VAL A 82 0.66 7.61 -2.00
C VAL A 82 -0.11 6.57 -2.80
N SER A 83 -1.37 6.32 -2.42
CA SER A 83 -2.25 5.43 -3.16
C SER A 83 -3.48 6.18 -3.62
N VAL A 84 -3.86 5.97 -4.88
CA VAL A 84 -4.98 6.67 -5.49
C VAL A 84 -5.95 5.67 -6.09
N GLU A 85 -7.22 5.83 -5.75
CA GLU A 85 -8.32 5.12 -6.36
C GLU A 85 -8.95 5.99 -7.43
N PHE A 86 -9.16 5.41 -8.60
CA PHE A 86 -9.79 6.09 -9.72
C PHE A 86 -11.26 5.71 -9.84
N GLY A 87 -12.01 6.55 -10.55
CA GLY A 87 -13.36 6.25 -11.01
C GLY A 87 -13.56 6.76 -12.43
N TYR A 88 -14.54 6.20 -13.12
CA TYR A 88 -14.93 6.70 -14.43
C TYR A 88 -15.70 8.03 -14.31
N ARG A 89 -15.47 8.94 -15.25
CA ARG A 89 -16.32 10.12 -15.43
C ARG A 89 -17.60 9.75 -16.17
N VAL A 90 -18.62 10.61 -16.05
CA VAL A 90 -19.81 10.53 -16.90
C VAL A 90 -19.36 10.69 -18.35
N GLY A 91 -19.76 9.76 -19.22
CA GLY A 91 -19.27 9.67 -20.60
C GLY A 91 -18.18 8.60 -20.83
N GLY A 92 -17.58 8.07 -19.76
CA GLY A 92 -16.58 7.00 -19.86
C GLY A 92 -15.25 7.46 -20.47
N ILE A 93 -14.40 6.50 -20.82
CA ILE A 93 -13.15 6.79 -21.53
C ILE A 93 -13.48 7.05 -23.00
N PRO A 94 -12.97 8.14 -23.61
CA PRO A 94 -13.15 8.41 -25.04
C PRO A 94 -12.75 7.20 -25.87
N SER A 95 -13.65 6.77 -26.75
CA SER A 95 -13.36 5.68 -27.68
C SER A 95 -12.33 6.13 -28.72
N ASP A 96 -11.58 5.19 -29.30
CA ASP A 96 -10.66 5.38 -30.43
C ASP A 96 -11.41 5.70 -31.75
N THR A 97 -12.49 6.48 -31.67
CA THR A 97 -13.34 6.86 -32.79
C THR A 97 -13.46 8.38 -32.79
N ASP A 98 -13.03 9.00 -33.89
CA ASP A 98 -13.20 10.43 -34.17
C ASP A 98 -14.69 10.79 -34.20
N GLU A 99 -15.03 12.08 -34.07
CA GLU A 99 -16.42 12.60 -34.10
C GLU A 99 -17.19 12.17 -35.37
N ARG A 100 -16.46 11.80 -36.43
CA ARG A 100 -16.96 11.30 -37.72
C ARG A 100 -17.06 9.78 -37.82
N GLY A 101 -16.91 9.04 -36.73
CA GLY A 101 -16.99 7.57 -36.73
C GLY A 101 -15.74 6.85 -37.28
N ARG A 102 -14.62 7.56 -37.48
CA ARG A 102 -13.38 6.99 -38.02
C ARG A 102 -12.49 6.48 -36.90
N LYS A 103 -11.98 5.27 -37.04
CA LYS A 103 -11.04 4.70 -36.09
C LYS A 103 -9.74 5.52 -36.07
N THR A 104 -9.38 6.06 -34.92
CA THR A 104 -8.07 6.73 -34.74
C THR A 104 -6.96 5.67 -34.73
N LYS A 105 -5.73 6.09 -35.03
CA LYS A 105 -4.63 5.15 -35.38
C LYS A 105 -3.96 4.51 -34.14
N GLY A 106 -4.52 4.67 -32.93
CA GLY A 106 -3.84 4.32 -31.68
C GLY A 106 -4.68 3.44 -30.76
N ASP A 107 -4.04 2.55 -30.01
CA ASP A 107 -4.77 1.79 -29.00
C ASP A 107 -5.32 2.75 -27.92
N PRO A 108 -6.60 2.64 -27.52
CA PRO A 108 -7.20 3.57 -26.58
C PRO A 108 -6.46 3.49 -25.24
N THR A 109 -5.83 4.59 -24.84
CA THR A 109 -4.90 4.64 -23.71
C THR A 109 -5.30 5.78 -22.77
N VAL A 110 -5.31 5.50 -21.47
CA VAL A 110 -5.49 6.51 -20.42
C VAL A 110 -4.12 6.86 -19.86
N TYR A 111 -3.91 8.14 -19.57
CA TYR A 111 -2.66 8.65 -19.01
C TYR A 111 -2.85 9.16 -17.59
N PHE A 112 -1.87 8.86 -16.74
CA PHE A 112 -1.76 9.35 -15.38
C PHE A 112 -0.42 10.07 -15.26
N GLN A 113 -0.43 11.31 -14.80
CA GLN A 113 0.79 12.08 -14.61
C GLN A 113 0.86 12.58 -13.17
N SER A 114 1.83 12.04 -12.42
CA SER A 114 2.16 12.54 -11.10
C SER A 114 3.26 13.60 -11.20
N ALA A 115 3.13 14.64 -10.39
CA ALA A 115 4.13 15.67 -10.22
C ALA A 115 4.35 15.89 -8.73
N LEU A 116 5.61 15.80 -8.29
CA LEU A 116 6.05 16.10 -6.93
C LEU A 116 6.99 17.30 -6.99
N LEU A 117 6.53 18.44 -6.50
CA LEU A 117 7.35 19.62 -6.27
C LEU A 117 7.91 19.54 -4.86
N TYR A 118 9.22 19.66 -4.65
CA TYR A 118 9.83 19.55 -3.32
C TYR A 118 11.14 20.32 -3.23
N THR A 119 11.57 20.64 -2.01
CA THR A 119 12.91 21.20 -1.73
C THR A 119 13.84 20.06 -1.35
N ALA A 120 14.88 19.81 -2.13
CA ALA A 120 15.89 18.80 -1.83
C ALA A 120 16.82 19.26 -0.70
N SER A 121 17.55 18.32 -0.09
CA SER A 121 18.47 18.61 1.03
C SER A 121 19.60 19.58 0.67
N ASP A 122 19.90 19.79 -0.62
CA ASP A 122 20.85 20.79 -1.10
C ASP A 122 20.25 22.21 -1.24
N GLY A 123 19.00 22.40 -0.83
CA GLY A 123 18.26 23.66 -0.90
C GLY A 123 17.61 23.95 -2.27
N SER A 124 17.75 23.06 -3.26
CA SER A 124 17.16 23.27 -4.57
C SER A 124 15.68 22.88 -4.62
N ARG A 125 14.83 23.76 -5.21
CA ARG A 125 13.42 23.44 -5.50
C ARG A 125 13.35 22.61 -6.79
N ARG A 126 12.90 21.37 -6.68
CA ARG A 126 12.88 20.38 -7.79
C ARG A 126 11.46 19.91 -8.06
N VAL A 127 11.20 19.57 -9.33
CA VAL A 127 9.96 18.90 -9.75
C VAL A 127 10.32 17.52 -10.28
N ARG A 128 9.71 16.48 -9.72
CA ARG A 128 9.78 15.11 -10.22
C ARG A 128 8.45 14.76 -10.88
N VAL A 129 8.49 14.41 -12.16
CA VAL A 129 7.29 14.03 -12.93
C VAL A 129 7.39 12.56 -13.33
N SER A 130 6.31 11.82 -13.17
CA SER A 130 6.16 10.47 -13.72
C SER A 130 4.88 10.39 -14.54
N THR A 131 4.96 9.82 -15.73
CA THR A 131 3.80 9.63 -16.63
C THR A 131 3.64 8.15 -16.90
N LEU A 132 2.44 7.63 -16.64
CA LEU A 132 2.03 6.25 -16.90
C LEU A 132 0.91 6.25 -17.94
N GLY A 133 1.06 5.46 -18.99
CA GLY A 133 -0.01 5.18 -19.95
C GLY A 133 -0.51 3.75 -19.80
N LEU A 134 -1.81 3.57 -19.60
CA LEU A 134 -2.46 2.26 -19.51
C LEU A 134 -3.39 2.04 -20.68
N ARG A 135 -3.24 0.89 -21.34
CA ARG A 135 -4.18 0.45 -22.38
C ARG A 135 -5.54 0.18 -21.77
N THR A 136 -6.57 0.55 -22.49
CA THR A 136 -7.96 0.34 -22.08
C THR A 136 -8.54 -0.85 -22.84
N THR A 137 -9.53 -1.49 -22.24
CA THR A 137 -10.18 -2.66 -22.82
C THR A 137 -11.66 -2.65 -22.47
N GLN A 138 -12.47 -3.21 -23.37
CA GLN A 138 -13.89 -3.49 -23.13
C GLN A 138 -14.12 -4.94 -22.69
N LEU A 139 -13.06 -5.77 -22.70
CA LEU A 139 -13.11 -7.17 -22.33
C LEU A 139 -12.69 -7.33 -20.87
N VAL A 140 -13.61 -7.75 -20.02
CA VAL A 140 -13.35 -7.97 -18.58
C VAL A 140 -12.19 -8.95 -18.34
N GLY A 141 -12.03 -9.97 -19.20
CA GLY A 141 -10.92 -10.91 -19.10
C GLY A 141 -9.55 -10.26 -19.21
N ASP A 142 -9.41 -9.21 -20.03
CA ASP A 142 -8.15 -8.47 -20.16
C ASP A 142 -7.88 -7.59 -18.94
N CYS A 143 -8.91 -7.06 -18.29
CA CYS A 143 -8.76 -6.36 -17.01
C CYS A 143 -8.14 -7.26 -15.95
N PHE A 144 -8.60 -8.53 -15.85
CA PHE A 144 -8.04 -9.49 -14.89
C PHE A 144 -6.61 -9.93 -15.24
N ARG A 145 -6.24 -9.95 -16.52
CA ARG A 145 -4.85 -10.17 -16.96
C ARG A 145 -3.92 -8.99 -16.70
N GLY A 146 -4.47 -7.79 -16.60
CA GLY A 146 -3.74 -6.57 -16.23
C GLY A 146 -3.67 -6.32 -14.72
N ALA A 147 -4.35 -7.12 -13.90
CA ALA A 147 -4.42 -6.90 -12.46
C ALA A 147 -3.06 -7.12 -11.78
N ASP A 148 -2.70 -6.24 -10.85
CA ASP A 148 -1.50 -6.33 -10.02
C ASP A 148 -1.89 -6.67 -8.57
N LEU A 149 -1.37 -7.79 -8.07
CA LEU A 149 -1.65 -8.26 -6.71
C LEU A 149 -1.07 -7.31 -5.65
N GLY A 150 0.11 -6.75 -5.86
CA GLY A 150 0.78 -5.87 -4.92
C GLY A 150 0.01 -4.56 -4.69
N ALA A 151 -0.49 -3.94 -5.76
CA ALA A 151 -1.37 -2.77 -5.63
C ALA A 151 -2.71 -3.12 -5.02
N THR A 152 -3.31 -4.26 -5.42
CA THR A 152 -4.55 -4.74 -4.81
C THR A 152 -4.35 -4.92 -3.30
N ALA A 153 -3.25 -5.55 -2.90
CA ALA A 153 -2.87 -5.75 -1.51
C ALA A 153 -2.67 -4.41 -0.76
N ALA A 154 -1.92 -3.47 -1.34
CA ALA A 154 -1.67 -2.17 -0.73
C ALA A 154 -2.96 -1.37 -0.52
N ILE A 155 -3.85 -1.33 -1.52
CA ILE A 155 -5.15 -0.64 -1.41
C ILE A 155 -6.03 -1.31 -0.36
N LEU A 156 -6.12 -2.64 -0.33
CA LEU A 156 -6.89 -3.37 0.67
C LEU A 156 -6.38 -3.10 2.09
N THR A 157 -5.06 -3.13 2.30
CA THR A 157 -4.43 -2.82 3.58
C THR A 157 -4.71 -1.39 4.02
N ARG A 158 -4.59 -0.41 3.13
CA ARG A 158 -4.87 1.00 3.45
C ARG A 158 -6.34 1.25 3.75
N ARG A 159 -7.26 0.64 3.00
CA ARG A 159 -8.70 0.70 3.31
C ARG A 159 -8.98 0.14 4.70
N ALA A 160 -8.44 -1.05 5.01
CA ALA A 160 -8.62 -1.66 6.32
C ALA A 160 -8.03 -0.80 7.46
N ALA A 161 -6.84 -0.22 7.26
CA ALA A 161 -6.23 0.70 8.22
C ALA A 161 -7.06 1.98 8.41
N ALA A 162 -7.61 2.54 7.32
CA ALA A 162 -8.47 3.71 7.39
C ALA A 162 -9.76 3.44 8.17
N ARG A 163 -10.41 2.29 7.94
CA ARG A 163 -11.60 1.87 8.70
C ARG A 163 -11.36 1.79 10.20
N LEU A 164 -10.18 1.33 10.60
CA LEU A 164 -9.80 1.25 12.02
C LEU A 164 -9.57 2.64 12.66
N ARG A 165 -9.31 3.67 11.85
CA ARG A 165 -9.12 5.05 12.29
C ARG A 165 -10.40 5.88 12.25
N GLU A 166 -11.47 5.38 11.63
CA GLU A 166 -12.76 6.06 11.61
C GLU A 166 -13.26 6.21 13.07
N PRO A 167 -13.70 7.42 13.47
CA PRO A 167 -14.23 7.62 14.80
C PRO A 167 -15.45 6.72 15.00
N PRO A 168 -15.61 6.09 16.18
CA PRO A 168 -16.78 5.27 16.46
C PRO A 168 -18.05 6.13 16.29
N HIS A 169 -19.02 5.61 15.53
CA HIS A 169 -20.37 6.19 15.50
C HIS A 169 -21.00 6.05 16.89
N GLU A 170 -21.89 6.96 17.30
CA GLU A 170 -22.49 6.94 18.64
C GLU A 170 -23.15 5.58 18.97
N ASP A 171 -23.66 4.87 17.95
CA ASP A 171 -24.26 3.55 18.08
C ASP A 171 -23.27 2.41 18.41
N ASP A 172 -21.97 2.58 18.10
CA ASP A 172 -20.93 1.53 18.22
C ASP A 172 -20.32 1.44 19.64
N TYR A 173 -20.61 2.37 20.56
CA TYR A 173 -20.08 2.36 21.94
C TYR A 173 -20.52 1.13 22.74
N SER A 174 -21.66 0.53 22.39
CA SER A 174 -22.21 -0.68 23.03
C SER A 174 -21.46 -1.97 22.68
N ALA A 175 -20.64 -1.97 21.61
CA ALA A 175 -19.95 -3.14 21.07
C ALA A 175 -18.44 -3.20 21.41
N ARG A 176 -17.95 -2.33 22.30
CA ARG A 176 -16.52 -2.15 22.63
C ARG A 176 -15.89 -3.35 23.35
N GLY A 177 -16.70 -4.30 23.81
CA GLY A 177 -16.28 -5.59 24.33
C GLY A 177 -16.68 -6.74 23.40
N SER A 178 -15.81 -7.08 22.45
CA SER A 178 -15.74 -8.41 21.84
C SER A 178 -17.06 -9.03 21.33
N ALA A 179 -17.51 -8.68 20.10
CA ALA A 179 -18.05 -9.62 19.08
C ALA A 179 -19.02 -9.02 18.05
N GLY A 180 -19.58 -7.81 18.24
CA GLY A 180 -20.81 -7.45 17.52
C GLY A 180 -20.92 -6.05 16.93
N GLY A 181 -19.98 -5.57 16.11
CA GLY A 181 -20.28 -4.43 15.20
C GLY A 181 -19.21 -3.35 15.01
N GLY A 182 -18.15 -3.32 15.83
CA GLY A 182 -17.16 -2.24 15.78
C GLY A 182 -16.30 -2.17 14.50
N PRO A 183 -15.49 -1.10 14.34
CA PRO A 183 -14.69 -0.83 13.14
C PRO A 183 -13.75 -1.99 12.74
N LEU A 184 -13.27 -2.76 13.72
CA LEU A 184 -12.47 -3.96 13.48
C LEU A 184 -13.25 -5.05 12.73
N LYS A 185 -14.50 -5.32 13.13
CA LYS A 185 -15.34 -6.31 12.44
C LYS A 185 -15.65 -5.83 11.02
N LYS A 186 -16.05 -4.56 10.88
CA LYS A 186 -16.32 -3.93 9.57
C LYS A 186 -15.10 -4.04 8.63
N ALA A 187 -13.90 -3.74 9.11
CA ALA A 187 -12.67 -3.85 8.31
C ALA A 187 -12.35 -5.31 7.89
N ARG A 188 -12.60 -6.29 8.77
CA ARG A 188 -12.40 -7.72 8.47
C ARG A 188 -13.41 -8.24 7.46
N ASP A 189 -14.66 -7.82 7.59
CA ASP A 189 -15.74 -8.23 6.71
C ASP A 189 -15.55 -7.58 5.33
N GLU A 190 -15.20 -6.29 5.26
CA GLU A 190 -14.90 -5.58 4.00
C GLU A 190 -13.73 -6.22 3.23
N ALA A 191 -12.64 -6.61 3.92
CA ALA A 191 -11.51 -7.29 3.28
C ALA A 191 -11.93 -8.66 2.66
N ALA A 192 -12.78 -9.42 3.36
CA ALA A 192 -13.28 -10.70 2.85
C ALA A 192 -14.29 -10.50 1.71
N GLU A 193 -15.20 -9.54 1.86
CA GLU A 193 -16.26 -9.25 0.90
C GLU A 193 -15.69 -8.72 -0.43
N LEU A 194 -14.65 -7.88 -0.38
CA LEU A 194 -13.93 -7.44 -1.59
C LEU A 194 -13.25 -8.62 -2.29
N CYS A 195 -12.60 -9.52 -1.55
CA CYS A 195 -12.01 -10.72 -2.16
C CYS A 195 -13.08 -11.58 -2.85
N VAL A 196 -14.22 -11.81 -2.19
CA VAL A 196 -15.33 -12.58 -2.77
C VAL A 196 -15.90 -11.86 -3.99
N ALA A 197 -16.09 -10.54 -3.94
CA ALA A 197 -16.61 -9.75 -5.05
C ALA A 197 -15.71 -9.82 -6.29
N VAL A 198 -14.39 -9.71 -6.13
CA VAL A 198 -13.43 -9.83 -7.23
C VAL A 198 -13.49 -11.21 -7.88
N LEU A 199 -13.52 -12.28 -7.09
CA LEU A 199 -13.59 -13.65 -7.61
C LEU A 199 -14.95 -13.98 -8.24
N ALA A 200 -16.04 -13.50 -7.64
CA ALA A 200 -17.37 -13.64 -8.20
C ALA A 200 -17.48 -12.91 -9.54
N ALA A 201 -16.95 -11.69 -9.64
CA ALA A 201 -16.90 -10.93 -10.88
C ALA A 201 -16.08 -11.64 -11.97
N TYR A 202 -14.92 -12.21 -11.61
CA TYR A 202 -14.13 -13.02 -12.55
C TYR A 202 -14.94 -14.19 -13.09
N ARG A 203 -15.61 -14.93 -12.20
CA ARG A 203 -16.41 -16.08 -12.59
C ARG A 203 -17.63 -15.68 -13.42
N MET A 204 -18.31 -14.60 -13.06
CA MET A 204 -19.52 -14.16 -13.76
C MET A 204 -19.21 -13.55 -15.12
N TYR A 205 -18.17 -12.74 -15.27
CA TYR A 205 -18.00 -11.90 -16.46
C TYR A 205 -16.89 -12.37 -17.42
N THR A 206 -16.35 -13.57 -17.21
CA THR A 206 -15.34 -14.18 -18.11
C THR A 206 -15.77 -15.57 -18.57
N SER A 207 -14.93 -16.21 -19.41
CA SER A 207 -15.10 -17.61 -19.82
C SER A 207 -15.10 -18.59 -18.64
N ALA A 208 -14.62 -18.20 -17.46
CA ALA A 208 -14.69 -19.03 -16.26
C ALA A 208 -16.13 -19.39 -15.84
N ARG A 209 -17.15 -18.67 -16.33
CA ARG A 209 -18.57 -18.95 -16.05
C ARG A 209 -18.98 -20.37 -16.42
N SER A 210 -18.44 -20.93 -17.50
CA SER A 210 -18.78 -22.28 -17.98
C SER A 210 -18.07 -23.40 -17.22
N SER A 211 -17.21 -23.06 -16.24
CA SER A 211 -16.49 -24.06 -15.44
C SER A 211 -17.42 -24.72 -14.40
N PRO A 212 -17.14 -25.98 -13.99
CA PRO A 212 -17.97 -26.72 -13.05
C PRO A 212 -18.26 -25.98 -11.74
N GLN A 213 -19.50 -26.10 -11.22
CA GLN A 213 -19.94 -25.37 -10.01
C GLN A 213 -19.15 -25.73 -8.75
N SER A 214 -18.63 -26.95 -8.67
CA SER A 214 -17.82 -27.44 -7.56
C SER A 214 -16.41 -26.85 -7.49
N GLN A 215 -15.96 -26.12 -8.51
CA GLN A 215 -14.61 -25.56 -8.58
C GLN A 215 -14.59 -24.07 -8.26
N LEU A 216 -13.58 -23.67 -7.51
CA LEU A 216 -13.19 -22.27 -7.35
C LEU A 216 -12.18 -21.92 -8.44
N ILE A 217 -12.57 -21.02 -9.35
CA ILE A 217 -11.71 -20.58 -10.46
C ILE A 217 -11.15 -19.20 -10.12
N LEU A 218 -9.83 -19.06 -10.21
CA LEU A 218 -9.11 -17.84 -9.85
C LEU A 218 -8.48 -17.20 -11.10
N PRO A 219 -8.33 -15.86 -11.14
CA PRO A 219 -7.51 -15.20 -12.14
C PRO A 219 -6.03 -15.50 -11.88
N GLU A 220 -5.24 -15.71 -12.93
CA GLU A 220 -3.81 -16.04 -12.83
C GLU A 220 -3.02 -15.03 -11.96
N ASN A 221 -3.17 -13.74 -12.24
CA ASN A 221 -2.47 -12.69 -11.48
C ASN A 221 -3.00 -12.46 -10.06
N LEU A 222 -4.17 -13.02 -9.72
CA LEU A 222 -4.82 -12.86 -8.41
C LEU A 222 -5.02 -14.20 -7.70
N GLN A 223 -4.28 -15.23 -8.10
CA GLN A 223 -4.40 -16.58 -7.51
C GLN A 223 -4.15 -16.60 -5.99
N THR A 224 -3.28 -15.72 -5.50
CA THR A 224 -2.95 -15.58 -4.07
C THR A 224 -3.76 -14.50 -3.36
N LEU A 225 -4.72 -13.84 -4.02
CA LEU A 225 -5.57 -12.82 -3.39
C LEU A 225 -6.35 -13.37 -2.17
N PRO A 226 -6.94 -14.58 -2.21
CA PRO A 226 -7.64 -15.13 -1.05
C PRO A 226 -6.70 -15.43 0.12
N LEU A 227 -5.50 -15.90 -0.18
CA LEU A 227 -4.46 -16.13 0.81
C LEU A 227 -4.05 -14.80 1.46
N PHE A 228 -3.83 -13.76 0.66
CA PHE A 228 -3.52 -12.42 1.14
C PHE A 228 -4.63 -11.87 2.04
N ALA A 229 -5.90 -11.92 1.62
CA ALA A 229 -7.03 -11.41 2.41
C ALA A 229 -7.16 -12.16 3.75
N LEU A 230 -6.95 -13.48 3.76
CA LEU A 230 -6.95 -14.28 4.98
C LEU A 230 -5.77 -13.91 5.90
N SER A 231 -4.58 -13.75 5.33
CA SER A 231 -3.38 -13.33 6.05
C SER A 231 -3.55 -11.96 6.69
N LEU A 232 -4.07 -10.99 5.94
CA LEU A 232 -4.38 -9.66 6.46
C LEU A 232 -5.35 -9.72 7.64
N LYS A 233 -6.40 -10.56 7.55
CA LYS A 233 -7.38 -10.80 8.63
C LYS A 233 -6.77 -11.45 9.87
N LYS A 234 -5.74 -12.28 9.70
CA LYS A 234 -5.00 -12.95 10.80
C LYS A 234 -3.84 -12.12 11.34
N GLY A 235 -3.43 -11.07 10.64
CA GLY A 235 -2.34 -10.19 11.05
C GLY A 235 -2.68 -9.34 12.28
N PRO A 236 -1.68 -8.78 12.96
CA PRO A 236 -1.86 -7.98 14.18
C PRO A 236 -2.75 -6.74 13.98
N MET A 237 -2.89 -6.25 12.74
CA MET A 237 -3.79 -5.15 12.44
C MET A 237 -5.28 -5.54 12.61
N LEU A 238 -5.70 -6.70 12.08
CA LEU A 238 -7.12 -7.10 11.99
C LEU A 238 -7.51 -8.31 12.85
N ARG A 239 -6.57 -9.04 13.42
CA ARG A 239 -6.88 -10.18 14.30
C ARG A 239 -7.56 -9.70 15.58
N ASP A 240 -8.51 -10.47 16.10
CA ASP A 240 -9.10 -10.19 17.42
C ASP A 240 -8.04 -10.30 18.51
N THR A 241 -8.18 -9.51 19.58
CA THR A 241 -7.28 -9.62 20.73
C THR A 241 -7.63 -10.88 21.53
N VAL A 242 -6.75 -11.89 21.46
CA VAL A 242 -6.91 -13.17 22.18
C VAL A 242 -6.19 -13.09 23.51
N LYS A 243 -6.91 -13.38 24.60
CA LYS A 243 -6.33 -13.51 25.94
C LYS A 243 -5.63 -14.89 26.07
N PRO A 244 -4.47 -14.99 26.75
CA PRO A 244 -3.82 -16.29 26.97
C PRO A 244 -4.75 -17.28 27.66
N ILE A 245 -4.80 -18.52 27.15
CA ILE A 245 -5.55 -19.62 27.77
C ILE A 245 -4.82 -20.02 29.05
N GLY A 246 -5.46 -19.86 30.21
CA GLY A 246 -4.90 -20.22 31.53
C GLY A 246 -4.97 -19.14 32.61
N GLY A 247 -5.37 -17.90 32.28
CA GLY A 247 -5.63 -16.86 33.27
C GLY A 247 -6.99 -17.05 33.94
N GLY A 248 -7.03 -17.74 35.09
CA GLY A 248 -8.22 -17.80 35.93
C GLY A 248 -8.70 -16.40 36.33
N ALA A 249 -10.00 -16.26 36.59
CA ALA A 249 -10.69 -15.00 36.89
C ALA A 249 -10.18 -14.19 38.11
N GLY A 250 -9.07 -14.61 38.75
CA GLY A 250 -8.44 -13.96 39.89
C GLY A 250 -6.96 -13.58 39.71
N MET A 251 -6.34 -13.83 38.54
CA MET A 251 -4.96 -13.38 38.27
C MET A 251 -4.99 -12.11 37.41
N SER A 252 -5.27 -10.98 38.05
CA SER A 252 -5.08 -9.65 37.46
C SER A 252 -3.59 -9.32 37.38
N GLY A 253 -2.90 -9.87 36.39
CA GLY A 253 -1.53 -9.47 36.12
C GLY A 253 -0.89 -10.30 35.01
N TRP A 254 -0.45 -9.63 33.96
CA TRP A 254 0.64 -10.08 33.06
C TRP A 254 0.31 -11.06 31.93
N GLY A 255 -0.97 -11.24 31.57
CA GLY A 255 -1.36 -11.88 30.30
C GLY A 255 -2.01 -10.87 29.37
N ALA A 256 -1.28 -9.85 28.89
CA ALA A 256 -1.84 -8.90 27.93
C ALA A 256 -2.33 -9.66 26.70
N GLY A 257 -3.61 -9.49 26.34
CA GLY A 257 -4.15 -10.13 25.14
C GLY A 257 -3.37 -9.66 23.91
N SER A 258 -3.10 -10.57 22.97
CA SER A 258 -2.39 -10.21 21.73
C SER A 258 -3.36 -10.12 20.54
N PRO A 259 -3.20 -9.14 19.64
CA PRO A 259 -2.21 -8.07 19.72
C PRO A 259 -2.60 -7.04 20.79
N THR A 260 -1.59 -6.45 21.42
CA THR A 260 -1.77 -5.34 22.37
C THR A 260 -2.27 -4.09 21.65
N ALA A 261 -2.72 -3.08 22.41
CA ALA A 261 -3.15 -1.81 21.82
C ALA A 261 -2.01 -1.13 21.04
N ASP A 262 -0.79 -1.15 21.59
CA ASP A 262 0.39 -0.56 20.97
C ASP A 262 0.81 -1.32 19.70
N GLU A 263 0.83 -2.66 19.75
CA GLU A 263 1.11 -3.51 18.59
C GLU A 263 0.11 -3.25 17.45
N ARG A 264 -1.19 -3.15 17.79
CA ARG A 264 -2.23 -2.88 16.78
C ARG A 264 -2.10 -1.46 16.24
N SER A 265 -1.88 -0.47 17.10
CA SER A 265 -1.69 0.92 16.71
C SER A 265 -0.52 1.07 15.74
N TYR A 266 0.61 0.42 16.05
CA TYR A 266 1.76 0.34 15.17
C TYR A 266 1.42 -0.35 13.84
N ALA A 267 0.75 -1.50 13.87
CA ALA A 267 0.34 -2.20 12.65
C ALA A 267 -0.62 -1.36 11.78
N VAL A 268 -1.53 -0.60 12.40
CA VAL A 268 -2.42 0.36 11.70
C VAL A 268 -1.63 1.52 11.11
N HIS A 269 -0.58 2.00 11.80
CA HIS A 269 0.32 3.01 11.26
C HIS A 269 1.02 2.50 10.00
N CYS A 270 1.68 1.34 10.09
CA CYS A 270 2.36 0.71 8.96
C CYS A 270 1.40 0.38 7.80
N GLY A 271 0.20 -0.13 8.10
CA GLY A 271 -0.81 -0.44 7.09
C GLY A 271 -1.31 0.80 6.33
N GLY A 272 -1.41 1.94 7.01
CA GLY A 272 -1.74 3.22 6.39
C GLY A 272 -0.69 3.73 5.40
N ASN A 273 0.57 3.30 5.57
CA ASN A 273 1.72 3.67 4.76
C ASN A 273 2.23 2.51 3.88
N ALA A 274 1.43 1.46 3.70
CA ALA A 274 1.90 0.25 3.03
C ALA A 274 2.14 0.47 1.53
N SER A 275 3.38 0.36 1.09
CA SER A 275 3.75 0.14 -0.31
C SER A 275 3.24 -1.23 -0.81
N CYS A 276 3.25 -1.46 -2.13
CA CYS A 276 2.93 -2.76 -2.72
C CYS A 276 3.75 -3.91 -2.09
N ALA A 277 5.06 -3.70 -1.93
CA ALA A 277 5.96 -4.69 -1.35
C ALA A 277 5.67 -4.94 0.13
N THR A 278 5.59 -3.87 0.92
CA THR A 278 5.35 -3.98 2.37
C THR A 278 3.96 -4.54 2.67
N ALA A 279 2.94 -4.26 1.86
CA ALA A 279 1.60 -4.81 2.05
C ALA A 279 1.62 -6.33 1.97
N VAL A 280 2.28 -6.89 0.94
CA VAL A 280 2.42 -8.34 0.77
C VAL A 280 3.28 -8.93 1.88
N LEU A 281 4.46 -8.37 2.17
CA LEU A 281 5.40 -8.91 3.16
C LEU A 281 4.86 -8.88 4.60
N THR A 282 4.12 -7.84 4.97
CA THR A 282 3.50 -7.74 6.31
C THR A 282 2.38 -8.76 6.53
N SER A 283 1.77 -9.23 5.44
CA SER A 283 0.70 -10.23 5.50
C SER A 283 1.24 -11.65 5.29
N HIS A 284 2.22 -11.82 4.42
CA HIS A 284 2.79 -13.11 4.06
C HIS A 284 4.33 -13.02 4.10
N PRO A 285 4.97 -13.38 5.22
CA PRO A 285 6.41 -13.25 5.38
C PRO A 285 7.15 -14.29 4.52
N ASP A 286 8.35 -13.93 4.11
CA ASP A 286 9.26 -14.85 3.42
C ASP A 286 9.87 -15.82 4.43
N LEU A 287 9.72 -17.13 4.17
CA LEU A 287 10.29 -18.18 4.98
C LEU A 287 11.51 -18.77 4.28
N TYR A 288 12.69 -18.56 4.84
CA TYR A 288 13.94 -19.10 4.31
C TYR A 288 14.35 -20.36 5.08
N ARG A 289 14.62 -21.45 4.35
CA ARG A 289 15.12 -22.69 4.91
C ARG A 289 16.65 -22.64 4.98
N LEU A 290 17.20 -22.38 6.16
CA LEU A 290 18.64 -22.21 6.38
C LEU A 290 19.44 -23.52 6.47
N THR A 291 18.78 -24.68 6.41
CA THR A 291 19.41 -26.00 6.65
C THR A 291 20.06 -26.62 5.41
N GLU A 292 19.82 -26.06 4.23
CA GLU A 292 20.46 -26.51 2.99
C GLU A 292 21.75 -25.69 2.83
N ASP A 293 22.88 -26.36 2.54
CA ASP A 293 24.20 -25.76 2.31
C ASP A 293 24.23 -24.96 0.99
N GLY A 294 23.29 -24.03 0.83
CA GLY A 294 23.38 -22.99 -0.19
C GLY A 294 24.51 -22.02 0.18
N ASP A 295 25.23 -21.53 -0.82
CA ASP A 295 26.05 -20.34 -0.66
C ASP A 295 25.10 -19.15 -0.42
N TRP A 296 24.71 -18.94 0.85
CA TRP A 296 23.78 -17.89 1.27
C TRP A 296 24.33 -16.47 1.11
N GLY A 297 25.56 -16.35 0.57
CA GLY A 297 26.32 -15.12 0.58
C GLY A 297 26.71 -14.72 2.00
N GLY A 298 27.82 -13.99 2.14
CA GLY A 298 28.19 -13.41 3.43
C GLY A 298 27.09 -12.49 3.97
N ARG A 299 27.04 -12.30 5.30
CA ARG A 299 26.18 -11.31 5.95
C ARG A 299 26.39 -9.95 5.25
N VAL A 300 25.45 -9.55 4.40
CA VAL A 300 25.49 -8.24 3.76
C VAL A 300 25.07 -7.25 4.83
N LYS A 301 26.01 -6.80 5.66
CA LYS A 301 25.81 -5.56 6.41
C LYS A 301 25.66 -4.47 5.35
N PRO A 302 24.48 -3.82 5.20
CA PRO A 302 24.42 -2.61 4.40
C PRO A 302 25.46 -1.67 5.01
N ARG A 303 26.48 -1.29 4.24
CA ARG A 303 27.50 -0.38 4.76
C ARG A 303 26.84 0.99 4.96
N PRO A 304 26.74 1.53 6.19
CA PRO A 304 26.54 2.97 6.32
C PRO A 304 27.79 3.60 5.71
N ARG A 305 27.68 4.21 4.53
CA ARG A 305 28.84 4.84 3.91
C ARG A 305 29.09 6.17 4.59
N GLY A 306 30.31 6.27 5.13
CA GLY A 306 30.78 7.37 5.95
C GLY A 306 30.61 8.75 5.31
N SER A 307 30.37 9.71 6.20
CA SER A 307 30.58 11.14 6.02
C SER A 307 31.84 11.44 5.20
N THR A 308 31.68 11.72 3.91
CA THR A 308 32.52 12.63 3.11
C THR A 308 31.99 12.65 1.68
N ALA A 309 31.07 13.56 1.38
CA ALA A 309 30.84 14.02 0.00
C ALA A 309 30.16 15.40 0.02
N THR A 310 30.91 16.42 0.43
CA THR A 310 30.66 17.79 0.00
C THR A 310 30.92 17.88 -1.50
N GLY A 311 29.92 17.58 -2.34
CA GLY A 311 30.08 17.63 -3.79
C GLY A 311 28.73 17.60 -4.48
N ARG A 312 28.57 18.43 -5.51
CA ARG A 312 27.38 18.51 -6.38
C ARG A 312 26.91 17.10 -6.76
N VAL A 313 25.69 16.74 -6.34
CA VAL A 313 25.06 15.45 -6.62
C VAL A 313 24.74 15.36 -8.11
N SER A 314 25.54 14.58 -8.85
CA SER A 314 25.24 14.15 -10.22
C SER A 314 24.09 13.13 -10.20
N SER A 315 23.24 13.09 -11.24
CA SER A 315 22.24 12.02 -11.40
C SER A 315 22.85 10.61 -11.56
N SER A 316 24.17 10.52 -11.74
CA SER A 316 24.96 9.29 -11.73
C SER A 316 25.59 8.97 -10.37
N ASP A 317 25.24 9.70 -9.31
CA ASP A 317 25.82 9.53 -7.99
C ASP A 317 25.35 8.18 -7.39
N PRO A 318 26.29 7.28 -7.00
CA PRO A 318 25.96 6.01 -6.38
C PRO A 318 25.05 6.15 -5.15
N VAL A 319 25.10 7.28 -4.44
CA VAL A 319 24.19 7.61 -3.32
C VAL A 319 22.74 7.71 -3.79
N THR A 320 22.49 8.40 -4.90
CA THR A 320 21.16 8.55 -5.50
C THR A 320 20.65 7.18 -5.98
N SER A 321 21.50 6.39 -6.65
CA SER A 321 21.09 5.05 -7.10
C SER A 321 20.80 4.06 -5.96
N ALA A 322 21.52 4.15 -4.83
CA ALA A 322 21.32 3.27 -3.68
C ALA A 322 20.07 3.65 -2.89
N SER A 323 19.80 4.95 -2.71
CA SER A 323 18.58 5.46 -2.07
C SER A 323 17.30 5.17 -2.85
N LEU A 324 17.42 4.94 -4.16
CA LEU A 324 16.33 4.51 -5.04
C LEU A 324 16.18 2.98 -5.13
N GLY A 325 17.09 2.23 -4.49
CA GLY A 325 17.01 0.77 -4.40
C GLY A 325 15.90 0.35 -3.44
N PRO A 326 15.19 -0.77 -3.69
CA PRO A 326 14.19 -1.26 -2.76
C PRO A 326 14.85 -1.64 -1.42
N TYR A 327 14.28 -1.14 -0.31
CA TYR A 327 14.79 -1.34 1.07
C TYR A 327 14.91 -2.84 1.44
N VAL A 328 14.13 -3.68 0.77
CA VAL A 328 14.29 -5.13 0.73
C VAL A 328 14.66 -5.49 -0.71
N LYS A 329 15.79 -6.16 -0.94
CA LYS A 329 16.07 -6.76 -2.26
C LYS A 329 14.96 -7.75 -2.57
N LEU A 330 13.97 -7.31 -3.35
CA LEU A 330 12.91 -8.17 -3.82
C LEU A 330 13.54 -9.29 -4.66
N PRO A 331 12.99 -10.52 -4.62
CA PRO A 331 13.27 -11.49 -5.65
C PRO A 331 13.09 -10.82 -7.03
N PRO A 332 13.85 -11.21 -8.06
CA PRO A 332 13.81 -10.59 -9.39
C PRO A 332 12.44 -10.60 -10.08
N LEU A 333 11.43 -11.21 -9.45
CA LEU A 333 10.04 -11.33 -9.90
C LEU A 333 9.14 -10.13 -9.53
N LEU A 334 9.58 -9.20 -8.67
CA LEU A 334 8.78 -8.03 -8.29
C LEU A 334 9.51 -6.73 -8.65
N PRO A 335 9.35 -6.23 -9.89
CA PRO A 335 9.84 -4.91 -10.24
C PRO A 335 9.15 -3.83 -9.39
N PRO A 336 9.80 -2.68 -9.12
CA PRO A 336 9.14 -1.54 -8.50
C PRO A 336 7.96 -1.11 -9.37
N SER A 337 6.76 -1.47 -8.95
CA SER A 337 5.57 -1.30 -9.77
C SER A 337 4.89 0.04 -9.44
N VAL A 338 4.76 0.90 -10.47
CA VAL A 338 3.62 1.83 -10.51
C VAL A 338 2.42 0.98 -10.86
N ALA A 339 1.80 0.38 -9.85
CA ALA A 339 0.71 -0.55 -10.03
C ALA A 339 -0.63 0.19 -9.83
N CYS A 340 -1.44 0.18 -10.89
CA CYS A 340 -2.81 0.69 -10.88
C CYS A 340 -3.78 -0.49 -10.82
N VAL A 341 -4.77 -0.40 -9.95
CA VAL A 341 -5.98 -1.25 -9.96
C VAL A 341 -7.07 -0.53 -10.71
#